data_AF-A0A7K7KFG6-F1
#
_entry.id   AF-A0A7K7KFG6-F1
#
_cell.length_a   1.000
_cell.length_b   1.000
_cell.length_c   1.000
_cell.angle_alpha   90.00
_cell.angle_beta   90.00
_cell.angle_gamma   90.00
#
_symmetry.space_group_name_H-M   'P 1'
#
loop_
_entity.id
_entity.type
_entity.pdbx_description
1 polymer ?
#
loop_
_entity_poly.entity_id
_entity_poly.type
_entity_poly.pdbx_seq_one_letter_code
_entity_poly.pdbx_strand_id
1 'polypeptide(L)' 'RLCSFLGRPLSGPALDAVVANASFVTMSHNPMSNFSLSPAFILDRRRGPFLRKGISGDWRNHLTPEQSRRF' A
#
# COMPACT_ATOMS: atom_id res chain seq x y z
N ARG A 1 14.48 9.70 -7.90
CA ARG A 1 15.30 8.84 -6.99
C ARG A 1 15.38 7.42 -7.51
N LEU A 2 14.30 6.62 -7.47
CA LEU A 2 14.32 5.24 -7.97
C LEU A 2 14.70 5.12 -9.45
N CYS A 3 14.10 5.94 -10.32
CA CYS A 3 14.44 5.97 -11.75
C CYS A 3 15.94 6.24 -12.00
N SER A 4 16.52 7.21 -11.26
CA SER A 4 17.96 7.53 -11.32
C SER A 4 18.82 6.38 -10.80
N PHE A 5 18.44 5.77 -9.67
CA PHE A 5 19.14 4.63 -9.08
C PHE A 5 19.17 3.43 -10.03
N LEU A 6 18.07 3.18 -10.74
CA LEU A 6 17.95 2.09 -11.71
C LEU A 6 18.56 2.42 -13.09
N GLY A 7 19.10 3.63 -13.28
CA GLY A 7 19.60 4.08 -14.58
C GLY A 7 18.51 4.15 -15.67
N ARG A 8 17.25 4.34 -15.28
CA ARG A 8 16.07 4.34 -16.17
C ARG A 8 15.29 5.65 -16.02
N PRO A 9 15.73 6.74 -16.69
CA PRO A 9 14.98 7.99 -16.67
C PRO A 9 13.62 7.81 -17.36
N LEU A 10 12.61 8.48 -16.84
CA LEU A 10 11.26 8.52 -17.41
C LEU A 10 10.93 9.94 -17.85
N SER A 11 10.07 10.07 -18.87
CA SER A 11 9.47 11.35 -19.20
C SER A 11 8.52 11.81 -18.08
N GLY A 12 8.22 13.10 -18.01
CA GLY A 12 7.25 13.66 -17.06
C GLY A 12 5.92 12.90 -17.05
N PRO A 13 5.26 12.73 -18.21
CA PRO A 13 4.00 11.98 -18.29
C PRO A 13 4.12 10.51 -17.85
N ALA A 14 5.24 9.85 -18.14
CA ALA A 14 5.47 8.47 -17.70
C ALA A 14 5.66 8.39 -16.18
N LEU A 15 6.34 9.37 -15.58
CA LEU A 15 6.48 9.47 -14.13
C LEU A 15 5.12 9.73 -13.46
N ASP A 16 4.31 10.62 -14.01
CA ASP A 16 2.96 10.92 -13.50
C ASP A 16 2.07 9.68 -13.56
N ALA A 17 2.14 8.92 -14.65
CA ALA A 17 1.43 7.64 -14.78
C ALA A 17 1.88 6.63 -13.72
N VAL A 18 3.18 6.53 -13.43
CA VAL A 18 3.68 5.65 -12.35
C VAL A 18 3.13 6.10 -10.99
N VAL A 19 3.17 7.39 -10.69
CA VAL A 19 2.65 7.93 -9.41
C VAL A 19 1.15 7.65 -9.26
N ALA A 20 0.36 7.89 -10.30
CA ALA A 20 -1.08 7.63 -10.28
C ALA A 20 -1.39 6.14 -10.07
N ASN A 21 -0.67 5.24 -10.76
CA ASN A 21 -0.87 3.79 -10.66
C ASN A 21 -0.35 3.20 -9.35
N ALA A 22 0.69 3.78 -8.76
CA ALA A 22 1.26 3.38 -7.47
C ALA A 22 0.52 3.99 -6.27
N SER A 23 -0.51 4.83 -6.50
CA SER A 23 -1.32 5.38 -5.42
C SER A 23 -2.06 4.27 -4.68
N PHE A 24 -2.27 4.44 -3.36
CA PHE A 24 -2.99 3.46 -2.56
C PHE A 24 -4.39 3.18 -3.11
N VAL A 25 -5.09 4.21 -3.58
CA VAL A 25 -6.44 4.09 -4.16
C VAL A 25 -6.40 3.22 -5.41
N THR A 26 -5.49 3.48 -6.35
CA THR A 26 -5.40 2.68 -7.57
C THR A 26 -5.01 1.22 -7.26
N MET A 27 -4.01 1.03 -6.39
CA MET A 27 -3.54 -0.31 -6.03
C MET A 27 -4.58 -1.11 -5.24
N SER A 28 -5.39 -0.48 -4.39
CA SER A 28 -6.41 -1.16 -3.58
C SER A 28 -7.59 -1.68 -4.41
N HIS A 29 -7.86 -1.06 -5.56
CA HIS A 29 -8.89 -1.52 -6.50
C HIS A 29 -8.37 -2.50 -7.56
N ASN A 30 -7.08 -2.46 -7.89
CA ASN A 30 -6.49 -3.35 -8.90
C ASN A 30 -6.36 -4.80 -8.38
N PRO A 31 -7.06 -5.79 -8.98
CA PRO A 31 -7.02 -7.19 -8.55
C PRO A 31 -5.63 -7.81 -8.56
N MET A 32 -4.75 -7.34 -9.44
CA MET A 32 -3.37 -7.82 -9.58
C MET A 32 -2.43 -7.33 -8.48
N SER A 33 -2.84 -6.34 -7.68
CA SER A 33 -2.03 -5.79 -6.58
C SER A 33 -2.69 -5.90 -5.20
N ASN A 34 -4.02 -5.95 -5.12
CA ASN A 34 -4.74 -5.97 -3.85
C ASN A 34 -4.94 -7.37 -3.23
N PHE A 35 -4.32 -8.41 -3.83
CA PHE A 35 -4.40 -9.81 -3.42
C PHE A 35 -5.81 -10.42 -3.46
N SER A 36 -6.75 -9.79 -4.18
CA SER A 36 -8.13 -10.29 -4.31
C SER A 36 -8.25 -11.67 -4.95
N LEU A 37 -7.27 -12.04 -5.77
CA LEU A 37 -7.21 -13.31 -6.49
C LEU A 37 -6.56 -14.44 -5.67
N SER A 38 -6.08 -14.15 -4.45
CA SER A 38 -5.48 -15.18 -3.59
C SER A 38 -6.54 -16.16 -3.07
N PRO A 39 -6.24 -17.46 -2.97
CA PRO A 39 -7.11 -18.42 -2.31
C PRO A 39 -7.41 -18.02 -0.85
N ALA A 40 -8.62 -18.30 -0.38
CA ALA A 40 -9.08 -17.90 0.96
C ALA A 40 -8.26 -18.52 2.09
N PHE A 41 -7.62 -19.67 1.86
CA PHE A 41 -6.72 -20.29 2.85
C PHE A 41 -5.38 -19.53 3.00
N ILE A 42 -5.01 -18.70 2.02
CA ILE A 42 -3.85 -17.79 2.10
C ILE A 42 -4.30 -16.45 2.65
N LEU A 43 -5.39 -15.90 2.13
CA LEU A 43 -5.93 -14.60 2.54
C LEU A 43 -7.46 -14.59 2.53
N ASP A 44 -8.06 -14.68 3.72
CA ASP A 44 -9.52 -14.56 3.89
C ASP A 44 -9.97 -13.09 3.88
N ARG A 45 -10.45 -12.64 2.72
CA ARG A 45 -10.92 -11.27 2.51
C ARG A 45 -12.19 -10.92 3.28
N ARG A 46 -12.91 -11.90 3.82
CA ARG A 46 -14.09 -11.65 4.68
C ARG A 46 -13.68 -11.03 6.02
N ARG A 47 -12.44 -11.26 6.45
CA ARG A 47 -11.88 -10.67 7.68
C ARG A 47 -11.29 -9.29 7.46
N GLY A 48 -11.03 -8.93 6.20
CA GLY A 48 -10.54 -7.61 5.82
C GLY A 48 -9.71 -7.64 4.54
N PRO A 49 -9.52 -6.48 3.89
CA PRO A 49 -8.66 -6.36 2.71
C PRO A 49 -7.17 -6.37 3.10
N PHE A 50 -6.31 -6.83 2.18
CA PHE A 50 -4.86 -6.76 2.33
C PHE A 50 -4.38 -5.30 2.41
N LEU A 51 -4.81 -4.47 1.47
CA LEU A 51 -4.56 -3.04 1.45
C LEU A 51 -5.62 -2.32 2.30
N ARG A 52 -5.35 -2.16 3.60
CA ARG A 52 -6.35 -1.74 4.62
C ARG A 52 -6.66 -0.24 4.68
N LYS A 53 -5.66 0.61 4.94
CA LYS A 53 -5.86 2.09 5.06
C LYS A 53 -4.85 2.93 4.27
N GLY A 54 -3.61 2.47 4.14
CA GLY A 54 -2.58 3.19 3.36
C GLY A 54 -2.17 4.55 3.94
N ILE A 55 -2.25 4.73 5.26
CA ILE A 55 -1.91 5.99 5.94
C ILE A 55 -0.80 5.80 6.97
N SER A 56 0.04 6.82 7.12
CA SER A 56 1.06 6.88 8.17
C SER A 56 0.43 7.26 9.52
N GLY A 57 0.85 6.61 10.59
CA GLY A 57 0.47 7.00 11.96
C GLY A 57 -0.81 6.39 12.51
N ASP A 58 -1.48 5.48 11.78
CA ASP A 58 -2.69 4.79 12.25
C ASP A 58 -2.46 3.93 13.51
N TRP A 59 -1.20 3.64 13.85
CA TRP A 59 -0.83 2.96 15.10
C TRP A 59 -1.38 3.69 16.34
N ARG A 60 -1.56 5.01 16.29
CA ARG A 60 -2.14 5.82 17.38
C ARG A 60 -3.60 5.45 17.68
N ASN A 61 -4.31 4.87 16.72
CA ASN A 61 -5.68 4.38 16.92
C ASN A 61 -5.72 2.95 17.50
N HIS A 62 -4.56 2.31 17.72
CA HIS A 62 -4.46 0.91 18.14
C HIS A 62 -3.75 0.77 19.49
N LEU A 63 -2.73 1.61 19.75
CA LEU A 63 -1.97 1.56 20.99
C LEU A 63 -2.60 2.46 22.05
N THR A 64 -2.70 1.96 23.28
CA THR A 64 -3.00 2.80 24.44
C THR A 64 -1.81 3.71 24.78
N PRO A 65 -2.01 4.80 25.54
CA PRO A 65 -0.90 5.65 25.97
C PRO A 65 0.19 4.92 26.78
N GLU A 66 -0.17 3.85 27.49
CA GLU A 66 0.80 3.00 28.19
C GLU A 66 1.62 2.15 27.21
N GLN A 67 0.96 1.46 26.28
CA GLN A 67 1.65 0.64 25.27
C GLN A 67 2.57 1.48 24.39
N SER A 68 2.14 2.68 23.98
CA SER A 68 2.95 3.59 23.17
C SER A 68 4.16 4.16 23.92
N ARG A 69 4.10 4.31 25.25
CA ARG A 69 5.25 4.77 26.05
C ARG A 69 6.26 3.65 26.27
N ARG A 70 5.80 2.39 26.25
CA ARG A 70 6.63 1.22 26.52
C ARG A 70 7.38 0.69 25.30
N PHE A 71 6.81 0.84 24.11
CA PHE A 71 7.42 0.46 22.84
C PHE A 71 8.50 1.44 22.41
#